data_AF-A0A2E6C8A2-F1
#
_entry.id   AF-A0A2E6C8A2-F1
#
_cell.length_a   1.000
_cell.length_b   1.000
_cell.length_c   1.000
_cell.angle_alpha   90.00
_cell.angle_beta   90.00
_cell.angle_gamma   90.00
#
_symmetry.space_group_name_H-M   'P 1'
#
loop_
_entity.id
_entity.type
_entity.pdbx_description
1 polymer ?
#
loop_
_entity_poly.entity_id
_entity_poly.type
_entity_poly.pdbx_seq_one_letter_code
_entity_poly.pdbx_strand_id
1 'polypeptide(L)'
;MLYCTDFRYDLKRGQEAERWLGGLLEGDTIEVKRDFIAHKTNRVYVEFECNAKPSGIKTTEAELWAFVTDICTIIIPTERLRLLVEEAIKDKQYRRGGDGHRSIGALIELHQLVTSK
;
A
#
# COMPACT_ATOMS: atom_id res chain seq x y z
N MET A 1 3.03 9.98 -30.25
CA MET A 1 1.90 9.15 -29.77
C MET A 1 0.65 9.65 -30.47
N LEU A 2 -0.07 8.79 -31.18
CA LEU A 2 -1.39 9.12 -31.72
C LEU A 2 -2.36 9.26 -30.54
N TYR A 3 -2.70 10.49 -30.19
CA TYR A 3 -3.78 10.76 -29.24
C TYR A 3 -5.09 10.48 -29.96
N CYS A 4 -5.73 9.36 -29.60
CA CYS A 4 -7.12 9.12 -29.96
C CYS A 4 -7.98 9.94 -28.98
N THR A 5 -8.63 11.00 -29.47
CA THR A 5 -9.54 11.87 -28.70
C THR A 5 -10.98 11.32 -28.68
N ASP A 6 -11.16 10.01 -28.86
CA ASP A 6 -12.49 9.41 -28.89
C ASP A 6 -12.98 9.17 -27.44
N PHE A 7 -13.81 10.10 -26.99
CA PHE A 7 -14.51 10.07 -25.69
C PHE A 7 -15.14 8.70 -25.36
N ARG A 8 -15.55 7.91 -26.36
CA ARG A 8 -16.12 6.57 -26.14
C ARG A 8 -15.12 5.57 -25.61
N TYR A 9 -13.86 5.69 -26.01
CA TYR A 9 -12.78 4.81 -25.55
C TYR A 9 -12.36 5.16 -24.12
N ASP A 10 -12.35 6.45 -23.79
CA ASP A 10 -12.11 6.94 -22.42
C ASP A 10 -13.25 6.56 -21.46
N LEU A 11 -14.51 6.65 -21.92
CA LEU A 11 -15.68 6.22 -21.15
C LEU A 11 -15.63 4.72 -20.82
N LYS A 12 -15.27 3.87 -21.79
CA LYS A 12 -15.17 2.43 -21.57
C LYS A 12 -14.08 2.08 -20.56
N ARG A 13 -12.90 2.74 -20.65
CA ARG A 13 -11.81 2.57 -19.70
C ARG A 13 -12.19 3.03 -18.29
N GLY A 14 -12.91 4.15 -18.17
CA GLY A 14 -13.45 4.62 -16.90
C GLY A 14 -14.38 3.60 -16.25
N GLN A 15 -15.33 3.06 -17.01
CA GLN A 15 -16.26 2.04 -16.53
C GLN A 15 -15.58 0.73 -16.14
N GLU A 16 -14.52 0.32 -16.86
CA GLU A 16 -13.71 -0.84 -16.50
C GLU A 16 -12.96 -0.61 -15.19
N ALA A 17 -12.38 0.57 -14.99
CA ALA A 17 -11.71 0.95 -13.74
C ALA A 17 -12.69 1.03 -12.56
N GLU A 18 -13.88 1.59 -12.76
CA GLU A 18 -14.95 1.65 -11.75
C GLU A 18 -15.45 0.26 -11.37
N ARG A 19 -15.66 -0.65 -12.33
CA ARG A 19 -16.04 -2.04 -12.04
C ARG A 19 -14.96 -2.79 -11.30
N TRP A 20 -13.70 -2.59 -11.69
CA TRP A 20 -12.57 -3.19 -11.00
C TRP A 20 -12.47 -2.68 -9.55
N LEU A 21 -12.57 -1.37 -9.34
CA LEU A 21 -12.59 -0.77 -8.01
C LEU A 21 -13.82 -1.24 -7.20
N GLY A 22 -14.98 -1.37 -7.83
CA GLY A 22 -16.19 -1.90 -7.20
C GLY A 22 -16.00 -3.33 -6.72
N GLY A 23 -15.47 -4.22 -7.60
CA GLY A 23 -15.16 -5.60 -7.23
C GLY A 23 -14.15 -5.69 -6.08
N LEU A 24 -13.14 -4.82 -6.12
CA LEU A 24 -12.13 -4.70 -5.06
C LEU A 24 -12.74 -4.33 -3.70
N LEU A 25 -13.77 -3.48 -3.68
CA LEU A 25 -14.43 -3.04 -2.44
C LEU A 25 -15.53 -3.99 -1.97
N GLU A 26 -16.13 -4.77 -2.87
CA GLU A 26 -17.23 -5.70 -2.57
C GLU A 26 -16.76 -7.11 -2.20
N GLY A 27 -15.66 -7.59 -2.80
CA GLY A 27 -15.23 -9.00 -2.72
C GLY A 27 -13.97 -9.25 -1.90
N ASP A 28 -13.00 -8.34 -1.92
CA ASP A 28 -11.65 -8.60 -1.43
C ASP A 28 -11.50 -8.16 0.04
N THR A 29 -10.65 -8.85 0.80
CA THR A 29 -10.31 -8.48 2.18
C THR A 29 -9.28 -7.36 2.21
N ILE A 30 -9.57 -6.29 2.95
CA ILE A 30 -8.70 -5.10 3.04
C ILE A 30 -8.20 -4.89 4.47
N GLU A 31 -6.88 -4.87 4.67
CA GLU A 31 -6.27 -4.36 5.90
C GLU A 31 -6.07 -2.86 5.83
N VAL A 32 -6.68 -2.11 6.75
CA VAL A 32 -6.69 -0.65 6.75
C VAL A 32 -5.76 -0.12 7.85
N LYS A 33 -4.81 0.74 7.49
CA LYS A 33 -3.93 1.45 8.42
C LYS A 33 -3.99 2.95 8.20
N ARG A 34 -4.25 3.70 9.28
CA ARG A 34 -4.14 5.16 9.28
C ARG A 34 -2.68 5.56 9.45
N ASP A 35 -2.20 6.45 8.58
CA ASP A 35 -0.89 7.09 8.71
C ASP A 35 -1.05 8.61 8.71
N PHE A 36 -0.83 9.22 9.88
CA PHE A 36 -1.01 10.65 10.10
C PHE A 36 0.14 11.52 9.56
N ILE A 37 1.28 10.93 9.20
CA ILE A 37 2.48 11.72 8.86
C ILE A 37 3.10 11.35 7.53
N ALA A 38 2.63 10.30 6.84
CA ALA A 38 3.16 9.89 5.53
C ALA A 38 3.20 11.03 4.52
N HIS A 39 2.17 11.88 4.50
CA HIS A 39 2.09 13.04 3.62
C HIS A 39 3.15 14.12 3.92
N LYS A 40 3.75 14.11 5.11
CA LYS A 40 4.85 15.02 5.53
C LYS A 40 6.22 14.37 5.39
N THR A 41 6.32 13.07 5.67
CA THR A 41 7.59 12.32 5.69
C THR A 41 7.95 11.69 4.35
N ASN A 42 7.02 11.69 3.40
CA ASN A 42 7.11 11.00 2.11
C ASN A 42 7.23 9.47 2.22
N ARG A 43 6.90 8.89 3.37
CA ARG A 43 7.05 7.46 3.64
C ARG A 43 5.89 6.90 4.46
N VAL A 44 5.48 5.67 4.16
CA VAL A 44 4.60 4.88 5.02
C VAL A 44 5.40 3.90 5.87
N TYR A 45 4.92 3.62 7.08
CA TYR A 45 5.47 2.59 7.94
C TYR A 45 4.66 1.29 7.81
N VAL A 46 5.33 0.19 7.47
CA VAL A 46 4.70 -1.13 7.28
C VAL A 46 5.28 -2.12 8.28
N GLU A 47 4.51 -2.43 9.32
CA GLU A 47 4.92 -3.40 10.35
C GLU A 47 5.04 -4.81 9.77
N PHE A 48 6.14 -5.50 10.11
CA PHE A 48 6.36 -6.91 9.77
C PHE A 48 6.75 -7.78 10.96
N GLU A 49 7.05 -7.19 12.12
CA GLU A 49 7.45 -7.92 13.33
C GLU A 49 7.00 -7.17 14.59
N CYS A 50 6.59 -7.91 15.62
CA CYS A 50 6.33 -7.39 16.95
C CYS A 50 6.77 -8.41 18.00
N ASN A 51 7.54 -7.97 19.01
CA ASN A 51 8.12 -8.85 20.05
C ASN A 51 8.88 -10.06 19.47
N ALA A 52 9.69 -9.84 18.44
CA ALA A 52 10.46 -10.88 17.74
C ALA A 52 9.59 -11.98 17.08
N LYS A 53 8.31 -11.70 16.83
CA LYS A 53 7.41 -12.60 16.10
C LYS A 53 6.89 -11.91 14.83
N PRO A 54 6.65 -12.66 13.74
CA PRO A 54 5.99 -12.12 12.56
C PRO A 54 4.67 -11.44 12.93
N SER A 55 4.41 -10.28 12.34
CA SER A 55 3.16 -9.53 12.50
C SER A 55 2.85 -8.70 11.25
N GLY A 56 1.70 -8.03 11.23
CA GLY A 56 1.30 -7.11 10.18
C GLY A 56 1.36 -7.75 8.80
N ILE A 57 2.17 -7.19 7.90
CA ILE A 57 2.25 -7.60 6.49
C ILE A 57 2.68 -9.08 6.31
N LYS A 58 3.40 -9.65 7.28
CA LYS A 58 3.82 -11.06 7.25
C LYS A 58 2.73 -12.04 7.68
N THR A 59 1.69 -11.59 8.37
CA THR A 59 0.64 -12.46 8.93
C THR A 59 -0.75 -12.12 8.42
N THR A 60 -0.92 -11.00 7.71
CA THR A 60 -2.22 -10.61 7.17
C THR A 60 -2.72 -11.60 6.11
N GLU A 61 -4.00 -11.90 6.17
CA GLU A 61 -4.74 -12.66 5.16
C GLU A 61 -5.50 -11.73 4.21
N ALA A 62 -5.34 -10.40 4.37
CA ALA A 62 -5.94 -9.41 3.49
C ALA A 62 -5.30 -9.45 2.11
N GLU A 63 -6.13 -9.53 1.06
CA GLU A 63 -5.66 -9.46 -0.33
C GLU A 63 -5.15 -8.06 -0.69
N LEU A 64 -5.65 -7.05 0.02
CA LEU A 64 -5.33 -5.64 -0.20
C LEU A 64 -4.92 -4.94 1.08
N TRP A 65 -4.12 -3.91 0.91
CA TRP A 65 -3.69 -3.02 1.97
C TRP A 65 -4.08 -1.59 1.64
N ALA A 66 -4.69 -0.91 2.61
CA ALA A 66 -5.09 0.49 2.48
C ALA A 66 -4.32 1.38 3.46
N PHE A 67 -3.55 2.32 2.92
CA PHE A 67 -2.99 3.43 3.69
C PHE A 67 -3.95 4.60 3.64
N VAL A 68 -4.61 4.88 4.77
CA VAL A 68 -5.43 6.07 4.92
C VAL A 68 -4.53 7.19 5.43
N THR A 69 -4.26 8.19 4.60
CA THR A 69 -3.51 9.39 4.99
C THR A 69 -4.47 10.54 5.28
N ASP A 70 -3.92 11.71 5.63
CA ASP A 70 -4.73 12.94 5.75
C ASP A 70 -5.15 13.52 4.39
N ILE A 71 -4.50 13.11 3.29
CA ILE A 71 -4.74 13.67 1.94
C ILE A 71 -5.57 12.72 1.09
N CYS A 72 -5.25 11.42 1.13
CA CYS A 72 -5.91 10.40 0.32
C CYS A 72 -5.78 9.00 0.93
N THR A 73 -6.50 8.05 0.36
CA THR A 73 -6.30 6.62 0.60
C THR A 73 -5.54 6.01 -0.56
N ILE A 74 -4.49 5.26 -0.26
CA ILE A 74 -3.75 4.47 -1.24
C ILE A 74 -4.08 3.00 -1.00
N ILE A 75 -4.71 2.35 -1.97
CA ILE A 75 -5.00 0.92 -1.93
C ILE A 75 -4.02 0.20 -2.86
N ILE A 76 -3.39 -0.85 -2.34
CA ILE A 76 -2.37 -1.62 -3.05
C ILE A 76 -2.57 -3.12 -2.80
N PRO A 77 -2.32 -4.00 -3.78
CA PRO A 77 -2.26 -5.44 -3.53
C PRO A 77 -1.25 -5.78 -2.45
N THR A 78 -1.66 -6.59 -1.47
CA THR A 78 -0.81 -7.01 -0.35
C THR A 78 0.47 -7.69 -0.84
N GLU A 79 0.39 -8.51 -1.90
CA GLU A 79 1.55 -9.15 -2.53
C GLU A 79 2.58 -8.15 -3.03
N ARG A 80 2.13 -7.08 -3.70
CA ARG A 80 3.02 -6.00 -4.15
C ARG A 80 3.68 -5.30 -2.97
N LEU A 81 2.94 -5.07 -1.90
CA LEU A 81 3.48 -4.45 -0.69
C LEU A 81 4.51 -5.36 0.02
N ARG A 82 4.30 -6.68 0.03
CA ARG A 82 5.28 -7.66 0.55
C ARG A 82 6.63 -7.54 -0.16
N LEU A 83 6.64 -7.46 -1.49
CA LEU A 83 7.87 -7.29 -2.27
C LEU A 83 8.63 -6.01 -1.87
N LEU A 84 7.92 -4.88 -1.76
CA LEU A 84 8.51 -3.60 -1.32
C LEU A 84 9.08 -3.68 0.11
N VAL A 85 8.39 -4.38 1.01
CA VAL A 85 8.86 -4.60 2.38
C VAL A 85 10.12 -5.48 2.39
N GLU A 86 10.18 -6.54 1.58
CA GLU A 86 11.36 -7.39 1.47
C GLU A 86 12.57 -6.62 0.94
N GLU A 87 12.38 -5.79 -0.09
CA GLU A 87 13.43 -4.89 -0.62
C GLU A 87 13.92 -3.91 0.46
N ALA A 88 12.99 -3.24 1.16
CA ALA A 88 13.35 -2.33 2.24
C ALA A 88 14.11 -3.04 3.38
N ILE A 89 13.76 -4.29 3.71
CA ILE A 89 14.50 -5.10 4.69
C ILE A 89 15.93 -5.39 4.20
N LYS A 90 16.11 -5.78 2.93
CA LYS A 90 17.42 -6.02 2.32
C LYS A 90 18.29 -4.76 2.35
N ASP A 91 17.69 -3.61 2.08
CA ASP A 91 18.34 -2.30 2.07
C ASP A 91 18.49 -1.68 3.48
N LYS A 92 18.09 -2.39 4.53
CA LYS A 92 18.11 -1.95 5.93
C LYS A 92 17.28 -0.67 6.19
N GLN A 93 16.25 -0.45 5.38
CA GLN A 93 15.28 0.64 5.47
C GLN A 93 14.11 0.26 6.37
N TYR A 94 14.40 -0.06 7.64
CA TYR A 94 13.40 -0.35 8.65
C TYR A 94 13.77 0.28 10.00
N ARG A 95 12.76 0.47 10.85
CA ARG A 95 12.90 1.09 12.17
C ARG A 95 12.02 0.41 13.19
N ARG A 96 12.41 0.50 14.46
CA ARG A 96 11.52 0.19 15.57
C ARG A 96 10.47 1.28 15.71
N GLY A 97 9.23 0.89 15.93
CA GLY A 97 8.10 1.81 16.09
C GLY A 97 7.05 1.24 17.05
N GLY A 98 5.87 1.84 17.01
CA GLY A 98 4.73 1.45 17.85
C GLY A 98 4.95 1.71 19.34
N ASP A 99 3.93 1.40 20.13
CA ASP A 99 3.95 1.69 21.56
C ASP A 99 4.96 0.80 22.30
N GLY A 100 5.90 1.47 22.96
CA GLY A 100 7.00 0.82 23.67
C GLY A 100 8.12 0.29 22.77
N HIS A 101 8.21 0.72 21.50
CA HIS A 101 9.26 0.31 20.56
C HIS A 101 9.37 -1.21 20.33
N ARG A 102 8.24 -1.91 20.47
CA ARG A 102 8.16 -3.38 20.35
C ARG A 102 7.93 -3.87 18.92
N SER A 103 7.47 -2.99 18.03
CA SER A 103 7.26 -3.30 16.63
C SER A 103 8.46 -2.92 15.78
N ILE A 104 8.65 -3.62 14.67
CA ILE A 104 9.59 -3.29 13.60
C ILE A 104 8.82 -3.19 12.30
N GLY A 105 9.06 -2.11 11.56
CA GLY A 105 8.43 -1.88 10.28
C GLY A 105 9.36 -1.28 9.26
N ALA A 106 9.10 -1.64 8.01
CA ALA A 106 9.79 -1.09 6.84
C ALA A 106 9.27 0.32 6.55
N LEU A 107 10.17 1.18 6.07
CA LEU A 107 9.84 2.52 5.61
C LEU A 107 9.80 2.51 4.09
N ILE A 108 8.61 2.66 3.50
CA ILE A 108 8.41 2.63 2.06
C ILE A 108 8.12 4.04 1.56
N GLU A 109 8.86 4.52 0.56
CA GLU A 109 8.60 5.82 -0.04
C GLU A 109 7.28 5.82 -0.81
N LEU A 110 6.50 6.89 -0.72
CA LEU A 110 5.19 6.97 -1.37
C LEU A 110 5.25 6.73 -2.88
N HIS A 111 6.31 7.18 -3.55
CA HIS A 111 6.46 6.97 -4.99
C HIS A 111 6.56 5.49 -5.38
N GLN A 112 7.16 4.64 -4.53
CA GLN A 112 7.30 3.20 -4.79
C GLN A 112 5.93 2.49 -4.85
N LEU A 113 4.94 3.03 -4.13
CA LEU A 113 3.59 2.46 -4.12
C LEU A 113 2.91 2.58 -5.49
N VAL A 114 3.27 3.58 -6.29
CA VAL A 114 2.61 3.92 -7.57
C VAL A 114 3.50 3.75 -8.80
N THR A 115 4.79 3.40 -8.64
CA THR A 115 5.71 3.17 -9.76
C THR A 115 6.00 1.68 -9.96
N SER A 116 6.02 1.22 -11.20
CA SER A 116 6.59 -0.09 -11.54
C SER A 116 8.11 0.08 -11.70
N LYS A 117 8.89 -0.33 -10.69
CA LYS A 117 10.29 -0.68 -10.90
C LYS A 117 10.38 -2.17 -11.16
#